data_AF-A0A4Q1CQR0-F1
#
_entry.id   AF-A0A4Q1CQR0-F1
#
_cell.length_a   1.000
_cell.length_b   1.000
_cell.length_c   1.000
_cell.angle_alpha   90.00
_cell.angle_beta   90.00
_cell.angle_gamma   90.00
#
_symmetry.space_group_name_H-M   'P 1'
#
loop_
_entity.id
_entity.type
_entity.pdbx_description
1 polymer ?
#
loop_
_entity_poly.entity_id
_entity_poly.type
_entity_poly.pdbx_seq_one_letter_code
_entity_poly.pdbx_strand_id
1 'polypeptide(L)'
;MNINFDKDAVTVLLSIATILIALSQMKIASSKARLDLYNKRFAIYTTALEYYQTLWGKTDTPLKVCEANMIKAFRESKFLFKQSDGIYETLEKIKDAGAMATGLKVNIAKMESEPATDGRVLTKSRENRSDALQRFEDNLKILEQQLEKYLRFKTASGWSFFPL
;
A
#
# COMPACT_ATOMS: atom_id res chain seq x y z
N MET A 1 -4.18 60.08 23.64
CA MET A 1 -3.27 59.20 24.38
C MET A 1 -2.52 58.36 23.35
N ASN A 2 -1.36 58.85 22.89
CA ASN A 2 -0.55 58.16 21.87
C ASN A 2 0.27 57.07 22.55
N ILE A 3 -0.01 55.82 22.22
CA ILE A 3 0.77 54.68 22.70
C ILE A 3 2.03 54.62 21.83
N ASN A 4 3.12 55.27 22.27
CA ASN A 4 4.43 55.08 21.66
C ASN A 4 4.96 53.70 22.08
N PHE A 5 4.62 52.67 21.30
CA PHE A 5 5.32 51.39 21.41
C PHE A 5 6.75 51.59 20.94
N ASP A 6 7.71 51.17 21.77
CA ASP A 6 9.11 51.11 21.40
C ASP A 6 9.25 50.21 20.16
N LYS A 7 9.72 50.79 19.05
CA LYS A 7 9.76 50.13 17.72
C LYS A 7 10.60 48.86 17.77
N ASP A 8 11.60 48.84 18.64
CA ASP A 8 12.49 47.71 18.84
C ASP A 8 11.77 46.58 19.58
N ALA A 9 10.96 46.90 20.59
CA ALA A 9 10.14 45.92 21.30
C ALA A 9 9.07 45.28 20.40
N VAL A 10 8.44 46.06 19.51
CA VAL A 10 7.47 45.54 18.52
C VAL A 10 8.16 44.60 17.53
N THR A 11 9.35 44.97 17.06
CA THR A 11 10.15 44.14 16.15
C THR A 11 10.56 42.81 16.78
N VAL A 12 10.98 42.84 18.05
CA VAL A 12 11.33 41.63 18.82
C VAL A 12 10.11 40.72 19.01
N LEU A 13 8.96 41.29 19.41
CA LEU A 13 7.72 40.53 19.57
C LEU A 13 7.25 39.91 18.25
N LEU A 14 7.31 40.65 17.15
CA LEU A 14 6.96 40.16 15.81
C LEU A 14 7.90 39.03 15.37
N SER A 15 9.19 39.13 15.69
CA SER A 15 10.18 38.10 15.39
C SER A 15 9.89 36.80 16.15
N ILE A 16 9.57 36.90 17.45
CA ILE A 16 9.19 35.75 18.28
C ILE A 16 7.91 35.10 17.75
N ALA A 17 6.88 35.91 17.44
CA ALA A 17 5.64 35.41 16.87
C ALA A 17 5.88 34.69 15.53
N THR A 18 6.75 35.24 14.68
CA THR A 18 7.12 34.64 13.40
C THR A 18 7.82 33.29 13.58
N ILE A 19 8.75 33.18 14.55
CA ILE A 19 9.41 31.91 14.89
C ILE A 19 8.39 30.87 15.36
N LEU A 20 7.45 31.25 16.23
CA LEU A 20 6.40 30.33 16.71
C LEU A 20 5.50 29.83 15.58
N ILE A 21 5.14 30.71 14.64
CA ILE A 21 4.38 30.35 13.45
C ILE A 21 5.19 29.39 12.56
N ALA A 22 6.47 29.69 12.32
CA ALA A 22 7.34 28.83 11.51
C ALA A 22 7.51 27.43 12.12
N LEU A 23 7.72 27.33 13.44
CA LEU A 23 7.78 26.05 14.15
C LEU A 23 6.47 25.27 14.04
N SER A 24 5.33 25.97 14.14
CA SER A 24 4.01 25.36 13.98
C SER A 24 3.81 24.84 12.55
N GLN A 25 4.17 25.62 11.54
CA GLN A 25 4.10 25.21 10.14
C GLN A 25 5.01 24.01 9.85
N MET A 26 6.22 23.98 10.41
CA MET A 26 7.14 22.84 10.28
C MET A 26 6.55 21.56 10.89
N LYS A 27 5.94 21.66 12.08
CA LYS A 27 5.27 20.52 12.74
C LYS A 27 4.10 20.00 11.90
N ILE A 28 3.30 20.89 11.31
CA ILE A 28 2.19 20.53 10.42
C ILE A 28 2.72 19.85 9.15
N ALA A 29 3.74 20.43 8.50
CA ALA A 29 4.35 19.87 7.30
C ALA A 29 4.94 18.47 7.55
N SER A 30 5.62 18.28 8.69
CA SER A 30 6.14 16.97 9.10
C SER A 30 5.03 15.96 9.33
N SER A 31 3.94 16.35 10.00
CA SER A 31 2.78 15.49 10.23
C SER A 31 2.10 15.11 8.91
N LYS A 32 2.00 16.05 7.96
CA LYS A 32 1.46 15.81 6.61
C LYS A 32 2.33 14.84 5.82
N ALA A 33 3.66 15.03 5.82
CA ALA A 33 4.58 14.13 5.15
C ALA A 33 4.50 12.70 5.71
N ARG A 34 4.34 12.56 7.03
CA ARG A 34 4.13 11.27 7.69
C ARG A 34 2.82 10.61 7.27
N LEU A 35 1.73 11.37 7.23
CA LEU A 35 0.42 10.87 6.79
C LEU A 35 0.46 10.44 5.32
N ASP A 36 1.13 11.19 4.46
CA ASP A 36 1.32 10.84 3.05
C ASP A 36 2.08 9.51 2.90
N LEU A 37 3.19 9.35 3.64
CA LEU A 37 3.93 8.08 3.65
C LEU A 37 3.10 6.91 4.16
N TYR A 38 2.30 7.13 5.21
CA TYR A 38 1.36 6.13 5.71
C TYR A 38 0.35 5.72 4.63
N ASN A 39 -0.30 6.70 3.99
CA ASN A 39 -1.30 6.45 2.94
C ASN A 39 -0.69 5.70 1.76
N LYS A 40 0.53 6.06 1.33
CA LYS A 40 1.24 5.33 0.27
C LYS A 40 1.51 3.88 0.65
N ARG A 41 1.94 3.62 1.90
CA ARG A 41 2.19 2.25 2.38
C ARG A 41 0.90 1.44 2.51
N PHE A 42 -0.17 2.06 2.99
CA PHE A 42 -1.47 1.42 3.09
C PHE A 42 -2.07 1.11 1.70
N ALA A 43 -1.85 2.00 0.72
CA ALA A 43 -2.30 1.81 -0.65
C ALA A 43 -1.71 0.53 -1.30
N ILE A 44 -0.50 0.11 -0.91
CA ILE A 44 0.09 -1.15 -1.37
C ILE A 44 -0.76 -2.36 -0.93
N TYR A 45 -1.18 -2.36 0.34
CA TYR A 45 -2.07 -3.40 0.86
C TYR A 45 -3.42 -3.40 0.17
N THR A 46 -4.08 -2.23 0.07
CA THR A 46 -5.40 -2.15 -0.55
C THR A 46 -5.38 -2.56 -2.01
N THR A 47 -4.31 -2.27 -2.74
CA THR A 47 -4.13 -2.71 -4.14
C THR A 47 -4.03 -4.23 -4.25
N ALA A 48 -3.26 -4.88 -3.37
CA ALA A 48 -3.15 -6.34 -3.34
C ALA A 48 -4.48 -7.01 -2.96
N LEU A 49 -5.19 -6.44 -1.97
CA LEU A 49 -6.50 -6.92 -1.54
C LEU A 49 -7.55 -6.76 -2.65
N GLU A 50 -7.60 -5.60 -3.32
CA GLU A 50 -8.53 -5.37 -4.42
C GLU A 50 -8.28 -6.38 -5.54
N TYR A 51 -7.02 -6.63 -5.90
CA TYR A 51 -6.69 -7.64 -6.91
C TYR A 51 -7.18 -9.04 -6.53
N TYR A 52 -7.03 -9.43 -5.25
CA TYR A 52 -7.58 -10.69 -4.73
C TYR A 52 -9.11 -10.75 -4.88
N GLN A 53 -9.80 -9.69 -4.47
CA GLN A 53 -11.26 -9.62 -4.55
C GLN A 53 -11.75 -9.68 -6.01
N THR A 54 -11.04 -9.05 -6.95
CA THR A 54 -11.35 -9.12 -8.38
C THR A 54 -11.16 -10.53 -8.94
N LEU A 55 -10.15 -11.28 -8.48
CA LEU A 55 -9.95 -12.67 -8.89
C LEU A 55 -11.13 -13.58 -8.49
N TRP A 56 -11.80 -13.25 -7.39
CA TRP A 56 -13.03 -13.88 -6.90
C TRP A 56 -14.33 -13.30 -7.49
N GLY A 57 -14.23 -12.28 -8.37
CA GLY A 57 -15.40 -11.62 -8.96
C GLY A 57 -16.23 -10.83 -7.95
N LYS A 58 -15.59 -10.31 -6.88
CA LYS A 58 -16.24 -9.53 -5.82
C LYS A 58 -16.20 -8.02 -6.07
N THR A 59 -15.59 -7.57 -7.15
CA THR A 59 -15.43 -6.16 -7.51
C THR A 59 -15.78 -5.93 -8.97
N ASP A 60 -16.31 -4.75 -9.28
CA ASP A 60 -16.58 -4.32 -10.66
C ASP A 60 -15.31 -3.80 -11.38
N THR A 61 -14.22 -3.56 -10.63
CA THR A 61 -12.94 -3.13 -11.21
C THR A 61 -12.45 -4.16 -12.22
N PRO A 62 -12.11 -3.75 -13.47
CA PRO A 62 -11.62 -4.69 -14.46
C PRO A 62 -10.31 -5.35 -14.01
N LEU A 63 -10.21 -6.68 -14.15
CA LEU A 63 -9.05 -7.46 -13.73
C LEU A 63 -7.71 -6.92 -14.28
N LYS A 64 -7.70 -6.46 -15.52
CA LYS A 64 -6.51 -5.85 -16.15
C LYS A 64 -6.04 -4.58 -15.45
N VAL A 65 -6.97 -3.78 -14.92
CA VAL A 65 -6.67 -2.56 -14.16
C VAL A 65 -6.02 -2.95 -12.82
N CYS A 66 -6.60 -3.93 -12.11
CA CYS A 66 -6.04 -4.42 -10.86
C CYS A 66 -4.64 -5.04 -11.05
N GLU A 67 -4.43 -5.80 -12.13
CA GLU A 67 -3.12 -6.38 -12.46
C GLU A 67 -2.07 -5.29 -12.74
N ALA A 68 -2.41 -4.28 -13.53
CA ALA A 68 -1.53 -3.15 -13.80
C ALA A 68 -1.19 -2.36 -12.51
N ASN A 69 -2.21 -2.11 -11.68
CA ASN A 69 -2.03 -1.45 -10.38
C ASN A 69 -1.16 -2.30 -9.45
N MET A 70 -1.32 -3.62 -9.44
CA MET A 70 -0.50 -4.53 -8.64
C MET A 70 0.97 -4.49 -9.09
N ILE A 71 1.26 -4.46 -10.40
CA ILE A 71 2.63 -4.31 -10.91
C ILE A 71 3.23 -2.98 -10.45
N LYS A 72 2.46 -1.90 -10.51
CA LYS A 72 2.89 -0.59 -10.03
C LYS A 72 3.19 -0.61 -8.53
N ALA A 73 2.27 -1.11 -7.72
CA ALA A 73 2.42 -1.24 -6.27
C ALA A 73 3.63 -2.10 -5.90
N PHE A 74 3.84 -3.22 -6.60
CA PHE A 74 5.03 -4.06 -6.45
C PHE A 74 6.33 -3.26 -6.67
N ARG A 75 6.42 -2.48 -7.75
CA ARG A 75 7.62 -1.66 -8.01
C ARG A 75 7.80 -0.53 -6.99
N GLU A 76 6.72 0.13 -6.60
CA GLU A 76 6.74 1.20 -5.61
C GLU A 76 7.17 0.71 -4.21
N SER A 77 6.79 -0.52 -3.86
CA SER A 77 7.13 -1.11 -2.56
C SER A 77 8.65 -1.14 -2.28
N LYS A 78 9.49 -1.23 -3.33
CA LYS A 78 10.95 -1.17 -3.22
C LYS A 78 11.46 0.12 -2.57
N PHE A 79 10.72 1.23 -2.71
CA PHE A 79 11.09 2.54 -2.17
C PHE A 79 10.37 2.86 -0.86
N LEU A 80 9.24 2.21 -0.58
CA LEU A 80 8.39 2.50 0.57
C LEU A 80 8.80 1.71 1.82
N PHE A 81 9.48 0.58 1.65
CA PHE A 81 9.80 -0.37 2.71
C PHE A 81 11.28 -0.74 2.72
N LYS A 82 11.77 -1.17 3.88
CA LYS A 82 13.12 -1.72 4.01
C LYS A 82 13.17 -3.11 3.38
N GLN A 83 14.25 -3.39 2.64
CA GLN A 83 14.46 -4.70 2.00
C GLN A 83 14.47 -5.86 3.01
N SER A 84 15.02 -5.63 4.21
CA SER A 84 15.05 -6.62 5.31
C SER A 84 13.69 -7.15 5.74
N ASP A 85 12.61 -6.47 5.34
CA ASP A 85 11.27 -6.77 5.82
C ASP A 85 10.53 -7.78 4.94
N GLY A 86 11.12 -8.15 3.79
CA GLY A 86 10.60 -9.18 2.90
C GLY A 86 9.33 -8.79 2.14
N ILE A 87 8.89 -7.52 2.22
CA ILE A 87 7.62 -7.06 1.62
C ILE A 87 7.67 -7.14 0.10
N TYR A 88 8.82 -6.80 -0.50
CA TYR A 88 8.99 -6.82 -1.95
C TYR A 88 8.84 -8.23 -2.51
N GLU A 89 9.46 -9.21 -1.86
CA GLU A 89 9.44 -10.62 -2.20
C GLU A 89 8.04 -11.23 -1.97
N THR A 90 7.34 -10.83 -0.91
CA THR A 90 5.95 -11.24 -0.69
C THR A 90 5.04 -10.70 -1.79
N LEU A 91 5.19 -9.42 -2.17
CA LEU A 91 4.40 -8.81 -3.25
C LEU A 91 4.68 -9.43 -4.62
N GLU A 92 5.91 -9.88 -4.87
CA GLU A 92 6.25 -10.65 -6.07
C GLU A 92 5.45 -11.96 -6.12
N LYS A 93 5.43 -12.72 -5.03
CA LYS A 93 4.65 -13.96 -4.91
C LYS A 93 3.15 -13.72 -5.09
N ILE A 94 2.62 -12.63 -4.53
CA ILE A 94 1.22 -12.21 -4.71
C ILE A 94 0.93 -11.95 -6.19
N LYS A 95 1.77 -11.14 -6.84
CA LYS A 95 1.63 -10.82 -8.27
C LYS A 95 1.65 -12.08 -9.13
N ASP A 96 2.60 -12.99 -8.87
CA ASP A 96 2.76 -14.22 -9.66
C ASP A 96 1.60 -15.20 -9.44
N ALA A 97 1.13 -15.35 -8.21
CA ALA A 97 -0.04 -16.15 -7.89
C ALA A 97 -1.30 -15.60 -8.59
N GLY A 98 -1.47 -14.27 -8.60
CA GLY A 98 -2.59 -13.62 -9.27
C GLY A 98 -2.55 -13.78 -10.80
N ALA A 99 -1.38 -13.62 -11.40
CA ALA A 99 -1.18 -13.84 -12.84
C ALA A 99 -1.45 -15.31 -13.22
N MET A 100 -0.97 -16.26 -12.42
CA MET A 100 -1.24 -17.69 -12.61
C MET A 100 -2.74 -18.00 -12.51
N ALA A 101 -3.43 -17.50 -11.48
CA ALA A 101 -4.87 -17.68 -11.32
C ALA A 101 -5.64 -17.09 -12.52
N THR A 102 -5.21 -15.92 -13.02
CA THR A 102 -5.80 -15.26 -14.20
C THR A 102 -5.63 -16.11 -15.45
N GLY A 103 -4.41 -16.57 -15.74
CA GLY A 103 -4.13 -17.43 -16.89
C GLY A 103 -4.94 -18.73 -16.86
N LEU A 104 -5.04 -19.37 -15.68
CA LEU A 104 -5.86 -20.57 -15.50
C LEU A 104 -7.35 -20.27 -15.72
N LYS A 105 -7.86 -19.09 -15.32
CA LYS A 105 -9.25 -18.69 -15.63
C LYS A 105 -9.55 -18.78 -17.12
N VAL A 106 -8.66 -18.18 -17.91
CA VAL A 106 -8.81 -18.05 -19.36
C VAL A 106 -8.71 -19.42 -20.01
N ASN A 107 -7.78 -20.26 -19.55
CA ASN A 107 -7.62 -21.61 -20.08
C ASN A 107 -8.82 -22.51 -19.73
N ILE A 108 -9.34 -22.44 -18.50
CA ILE A 108 -10.56 -23.15 -18.09
C ILE A 108 -11.74 -22.74 -18.97
N ALA A 109 -11.95 -21.44 -19.17
CA ALA A 109 -13.06 -20.95 -20.00
C ALA A 109 -12.97 -21.43 -21.46
N LYS A 110 -11.75 -21.52 -22.03
CA LYS A 110 -11.53 -22.10 -23.36
C LYS A 110 -11.86 -23.59 -23.40
N MET A 111 -11.33 -24.35 -22.43
CA MET A 111 -11.59 -25.79 -22.30
C MET A 111 -13.09 -26.10 -22.14
N GLU A 112 -13.82 -25.29 -21.37
CA GLU A 112 -15.27 -25.44 -21.20
C GLU A 112 -16.07 -25.17 -22.48
N SER A 113 -15.54 -24.35 -23.38
CA SER A 113 -16.16 -24.08 -24.68
C SER A 113 -15.87 -25.13 -25.75
N GLU A 114 -14.91 -26.03 -25.51
CA GLU A 114 -14.49 -27.07 -26.45
C GLU A 114 -15.17 -28.42 -26.14
N PRO A 115 -15.94 -29.00 -27.09
CA PRO A 115 -16.73 -30.20 -26.85
C PRO A 115 -15.91 -31.50 -26.67
N ALA A 116 -14.60 -31.48 -26.96
CA ALA A 116 -13.72 -32.64 -26.86
C ALA A 116 -12.76 -32.60 -25.64
N THR A 117 -12.94 -31.64 -24.73
CA THR A 117 -12.06 -31.48 -23.57
C THR A 117 -12.19 -32.68 -22.62
N ASP A 118 -11.04 -33.27 -22.27
CA ASP A 118 -10.97 -34.30 -21.21
C ASP A 118 -11.34 -33.69 -19.84
N GLY A 119 -12.41 -34.23 -19.24
CA GLY A 119 -12.88 -33.81 -17.92
C GLY A 119 -11.82 -33.90 -16.81
N ARG A 120 -10.83 -34.81 -16.92
CA ARG A 120 -9.72 -34.89 -15.94
C ARG A 120 -8.80 -33.67 -16.04
N VAL A 121 -8.53 -33.21 -17.26
CA VAL A 121 -7.69 -32.02 -17.52
C VAL A 121 -8.38 -30.76 -17.02
N LEU A 122 -9.70 -30.65 -17.23
CA LEU A 122 -10.50 -29.54 -16.73
C LEU A 122 -10.51 -29.49 -15.19
N THR A 123 -10.76 -30.63 -14.53
CA THR A 123 -10.73 -30.73 -13.06
C THR A 123 -9.37 -30.32 -12.50
N LYS A 124 -8.28 -30.85 -13.06
CA LYS A 124 -6.92 -30.50 -12.63
C LYS A 124 -6.62 -29.01 -12.82
N SER A 125 -7.13 -28.39 -13.90
CA SER A 125 -6.98 -26.95 -14.13
C SER A 125 -7.72 -26.12 -13.08
N ARG A 126 -8.91 -26.55 -12.65
CA ARG A 126 -9.68 -25.92 -11.58
C ARG A 126 -8.98 -26.05 -10.22
N GLU A 127 -8.44 -27.22 -9.90
CA GLU A 127 -7.63 -27.45 -8.70
C GLU A 127 -6.40 -26.52 -8.68
N ASN A 128 -5.63 -26.48 -9.77
CA ASN A 128 -4.48 -25.58 -9.90
C ASN A 128 -4.86 -24.10 -9.72
N ARG A 129 -6.05 -23.70 -10.18
CA ARG A 129 -6.54 -22.33 -9.99
C ARG A 129 -6.87 -22.07 -8.52
N SER A 130 -7.52 -23.02 -7.86
CA SER A 130 -7.81 -22.96 -6.43
C SER A 130 -6.51 -22.82 -5.63
N ASP A 131 -5.49 -23.61 -5.96
CA ASP A 131 -4.17 -23.55 -5.31
C ASP A 131 -3.49 -22.19 -5.53
N ALA A 132 -3.58 -21.62 -6.73
CA ALA A 132 -3.04 -20.30 -7.01
C ALA A 132 -3.74 -19.20 -6.18
N LEU A 133 -5.07 -19.28 -6.03
CA LEU A 133 -5.83 -18.35 -5.18
C LEU A 133 -5.49 -18.54 -3.69
N GLN A 134 -5.32 -19.77 -3.23
CA GLN A 134 -4.89 -20.06 -1.86
C GLN A 134 -3.50 -19.48 -1.58
N ARG A 135 -2.54 -19.70 -2.50
CA ARG A 135 -1.20 -19.09 -2.41
C ARG A 135 -1.27 -17.57 -2.36
N PHE A 136 -2.16 -16.96 -3.15
CA PHE A 136 -2.37 -15.51 -3.08
C PHE A 136 -2.80 -15.11 -1.67
N GLU A 137 -3.84 -15.74 -1.13
CA GLU A 137 -4.39 -15.44 0.20
C GLU A 137 -3.35 -15.62 1.31
N ASP A 138 -2.58 -16.71 1.27
CA ASP A 138 -1.55 -16.98 2.26
C ASP A 138 -0.45 -15.90 2.24
N ASN A 139 -0.03 -15.47 1.04
CA ASN A 139 0.93 -14.36 0.92
C ASN A 139 0.31 -13.02 1.31
N LEU A 140 -0.99 -12.81 1.11
CA LEU A 140 -1.70 -11.60 1.56
C LEU A 140 -1.70 -11.51 3.10
N LYS A 141 -1.93 -12.62 3.80
CA LYS A 141 -1.82 -12.69 5.27
C LYS A 141 -0.40 -12.41 5.76
N ILE A 142 0.61 -12.92 5.05
CA ILE A 142 2.02 -12.60 5.35
C ILE A 142 2.27 -11.10 5.15
N LEU A 143 1.75 -10.51 4.07
CA LEU A 143 1.88 -9.08 3.80
C LEU A 143 1.26 -8.24 4.92
N GLU A 144 0.08 -8.61 5.42
CA GLU A 144 -0.59 -7.94 6.56
C GLU A 144 0.31 -7.91 7.81
N GLN A 145 0.94 -9.04 8.14
CA GLN A 145 1.87 -9.12 9.27
C GLN A 145 3.11 -8.25 9.05
N GLN A 146 3.69 -8.27 7.84
CA GLN A 146 4.87 -7.47 7.52
C GLN A 146 4.58 -5.96 7.57
N LEU A 147 3.37 -5.55 7.16
CA LEU A 147 2.94 -4.16 7.14
C LEU A 147 2.53 -3.63 8.51
N GLU A 148 2.26 -4.49 9.49
CA GLU A 148 1.78 -4.07 10.82
C GLU A 148 2.67 -2.98 11.44
N LYS A 149 3.99 -3.15 11.40
CA LYS A 149 4.95 -2.17 11.95
C LYS A 149 4.98 -0.83 11.22
N TYR A 150 4.51 -0.81 9.98
CA TYR A 150 4.43 0.38 9.14
C TYR A 150 3.09 1.11 9.26
N LEU A 151 2.04 0.40 9.66
CA LEU A 151 0.68 0.90 9.77
C LEU A 151 0.29 1.25 11.22
N ARG A 152 1.07 0.85 12.23
CA ARG A 152 0.87 1.27 13.63
C ARG A 152 1.13 2.78 13.81
N PHE A 153 0.06 3.56 14.01
CA PHE A 153 0.13 5.00 14.28
C PHE A 153 0.56 5.36 15.72
N LYS A 154 0.63 4.37 16.63
CA LYS A 154 0.79 4.62 18.10
C LYS A 154 2.18 5.10 18.55
N THR A 155 3.25 4.91 17.78
CA THR A 155 4.64 5.30 18.16
C THR A 155 5.15 6.46 17.31
N ALA A 156 4.28 7.46 17.14
CA ALA A 156 4.52 8.58 16.26
C ALA A 156 5.09 9.81 16.95
N SER A 157 6.27 9.69 17.59
CA SER A 157 7.01 10.89 18.01
C SER A 157 7.31 11.72 16.77
N GLY A 158 6.77 12.94 16.72
CA GLY A 158 7.20 13.97 15.78
C GLY A 158 8.64 14.38 16.09
N TRP A 159 9.22 15.21 15.22
CA TRP A 159 10.54 15.82 15.42
C TRP A 159 10.76 16.23 16.89
N SER A 160 11.69 15.57 17.58
CA SER A 160 12.19 15.97 18.89
C SER A 160 13.39 16.89 18.66
N PHE A 161 13.28 18.16 19.03
CA PHE A 161 14.38 19.13 18.89
C PHE A 161 15.45 19.00 19.99
N PHE A 162 15.34 18.01 20.89
CA PHE A 162 16.31 17.76 21.95
C PHE A 162 16.70 16.27 22.02
N PRO A 163 18.00 15.94 22.09
CA PRO A 163 18.44 14.66 22.59
C PRO A 163 18.28 14.68 24.11
N LEU A 164 17.51 13.74 24.65
CA LEU A 164 17.53 13.35 26.05
C LEU A 164 17.67 11.83 26.08
#